data_AF-A0A183B9K3-F1
#
_entry.id   AF-A0A183B9K3-F1
#
_cell.length_a   1.000
_cell.length_b   1.000
_cell.length_c   1.000
_cell.angle_alpha   90.00
_cell.angle_beta   90.00
_cell.angle_gamma   90.00
#
_symmetry.space_group_name_H-M   'P 1'
#
loop_
_entity.id
_entity.type
_entity.pdbx_description
1 polymer ?
#
loop_
_entity_poly.entity_id
_entity_poly.type
_entity_poly.pdbx_seq_one_letter_code
_entity_poly.pdbx_strand_id
1 'polypeptide(L)'
;MSGGGCILHVISVGFHHRRGSTVEETIELPSKWKHLASLALPDGAHNYLKDIIYFTLPSIEKDEHAVFGVASYRQAYSTVSLWILSSLVIYILTSIIDHLLGGSHSTQIVILS
;
A
#
# COMPACT_ATOMS: atom_id res chain seq x y z
N MET A 1 -3.77 15.33 -31.48
CA MET A 1 -4.42 14.18 -30.82
C MET A 1 -3.32 13.19 -30.47
N SER A 2 -2.61 13.39 -29.36
CA SER A 2 -1.59 12.42 -28.90
C SER A 2 -2.25 11.44 -27.95
N GLY A 3 -2.12 10.14 -28.23
CA GLY A 3 -2.77 9.03 -27.54
C GLY A 3 -2.37 8.97 -26.06
N GLY A 4 -3.19 9.59 -25.23
CA GLY A 4 -2.99 9.70 -23.78
C GLY A 4 -3.15 8.35 -23.11
N GLY A 5 -2.08 7.86 -22.49
CA GLY A 5 -2.20 6.79 -21.52
C GLY A 5 -3.16 7.25 -20.42
N CYS A 6 -4.15 6.42 -20.10
CA CYS A 6 -5.12 6.65 -19.01
C CYS A 6 -4.51 6.42 -17.62
N ILE A 7 -3.19 6.32 -17.51
CA ILE A 7 -2.45 5.99 -16.28
C ILE A 7 -1.33 7.00 -16.13
N LEU A 8 -1.39 7.82 -15.07
CA LEU A 8 -0.36 8.82 -14.79
C LEU A 8 0.80 8.21 -14.01
N HIS A 9 0.52 7.45 -12.95
CA HIS A 9 1.55 6.92 -12.05
C HIS A 9 1.15 5.55 -11.47
N VAL A 10 2.10 4.70 -11.12
CA VAL A 10 1.83 3.47 -10.35
C VAL A 10 2.68 3.56 -9.11
N ILE A 11 2.07 3.55 -7.91
CA ILE A 11 2.76 3.90 -6.67
C ILE A 11 2.49 2.84 -5.62
N SER A 12 3.52 2.18 -5.09
CA SER A 12 3.35 1.24 -3.97
C SER A 12 3.23 1.98 -2.64
N VAL A 13 2.32 1.56 -1.76
CA VAL A 13 2.18 2.11 -0.40
C VAL A 13 2.14 0.97 0.61
N GLY A 14 3.11 0.93 1.51
CA GLY A 14 3.19 -0.03 2.60
C GLY A 14 2.62 0.51 3.90
N PHE A 15 2.38 -0.38 4.85
CA PHE A 15 2.01 0.00 6.22
C PHE A 15 3.11 -0.39 7.19
N HIS A 16 3.64 0.60 7.92
CA HIS A 16 4.59 0.37 8.99
C HIS A 16 3.94 0.70 10.34
N HIS A 17 3.97 -0.24 11.28
CA HIS A 17 3.32 -0.08 12.60
C HIS A 17 3.70 1.19 13.38
N ARG A 18 4.88 1.80 13.12
CA ARG A 18 5.30 3.07 13.75
C ARG A 18 5.08 4.33 12.89
N ARG A 19 4.96 4.19 11.57
CA ARG A 19 4.88 5.32 10.63
C ARG A 19 3.51 5.44 9.94
N GLY A 20 2.67 4.43 10.09
CA GLY A 20 1.43 4.30 9.33
C GLY A 20 1.71 4.01 7.86
N SER A 21 0.77 4.40 7.01
CA SER A 21 0.82 4.23 5.56
C SER A 21 1.92 5.11 4.96
N THR A 22 2.86 4.50 4.24
CA THR A 22 4.01 5.20 3.62
C THR A 22 4.19 4.75 2.19
N VAL A 23 4.52 5.68 1.29
CA VAL A 23 4.88 5.35 -0.09
C VAL A 23 6.23 4.65 -0.11
N GLU A 24 6.31 3.51 -0.81
CA GLU A 24 7.52 2.68 -0.89
C GLU A 24 8.41 3.04 -2.09
N GLU A 25 7.98 3.93 -2.97
CA GLU A 25 8.78 4.36 -4.12
C GLU A 25 9.95 5.26 -3.73
N THR A 26 11.03 5.19 -4.51
CA THR A 26 12.20 6.08 -4.39
C THR A 26 11.97 7.48 -4.95
N ILE A 27 10.78 7.77 -5.47
CA ILE A 27 10.45 9.02 -6.14
C ILE A 27 9.89 10.00 -5.11
N GLU A 28 10.41 11.23 -5.10
CA GLU A 28 9.84 12.28 -4.26
C GLU A 28 8.44 12.66 -4.75
N LEU A 29 7.45 12.45 -3.87
CA LEU A 29 6.07 12.84 -4.14
C LEU A 29 5.92 14.37 -4.08
N PRO A 30 5.09 14.96 -4.98
CA PRO A 30 4.74 16.37 -4.87
C PRO A 30 4.09 16.67 -3.51
N SER A 31 4.35 17.86 -2.97
CA SER A 31 3.76 18.31 -1.69
C SER A 31 2.23 18.26 -1.69
N LYS A 32 1.60 18.50 -2.85
CA LYS A 32 0.14 18.39 -3.07
C LYS A 32 -0.38 16.97 -2.79
N TRP A 33 0.45 15.93 -2.91
CA TRP A 33 0.09 14.52 -2.74
C TRP A 33 0.61 13.91 -1.44
N LYS A 34 1.01 14.73 -0.45
CA LYS A 34 1.55 14.25 0.84
C LYS A 34 0.64 13.28 1.62
N HIS A 35 -0.68 13.30 1.35
CA HIS A 35 -1.66 12.43 1.99
C HIS A 35 -2.08 11.21 1.15
N LEU A 36 -1.44 11.01 0.00
CA LEU A 36 -1.73 9.92 -0.93
C LEU A 36 -1.68 8.56 -0.23
N ALA A 37 -0.65 8.31 0.59
CA ALA A 37 -0.51 7.05 1.32
C ALA A 37 -1.70 6.76 2.24
N SER A 38 -2.15 7.76 3.01
CA SER A 38 -3.30 7.62 3.92
C SER A 38 -4.64 7.49 3.19
N LEU A 39 -4.77 8.06 1.97
CA LEU A 39 -5.97 7.91 1.15
C LEU A 39 -6.02 6.53 0.50
N ALA A 40 -4.87 6.03 0.04
CA ALA A 40 -4.77 4.73 -0.61
C ALA A 40 -4.84 3.56 0.37
N LEU A 41 -4.42 3.76 1.63
CA LEU A 41 -4.50 2.78 2.70
C LEU A 41 -4.98 3.47 3.99
N PRO A 42 -6.30 3.62 4.16
CA PRO A 42 -6.91 4.32 5.28
C PRO A 42 -6.83 3.49 6.56
N ASP A 43 -7.01 4.18 7.68
CA ASP A 43 -7.15 3.50 8.96
C ASP A 43 -8.34 2.55 8.94
N GLY A 44 -8.18 1.38 9.57
CA GLY A 44 -9.17 0.31 9.51
C GLY A 44 -9.08 -0.61 8.28
N ALA A 45 -8.19 -0.38 7.32
CA ALA A 45 -7.95 -1.31 6.19
C ALA A 45 -7.57 -2.73 6.65
N HIS A 46 -7.05 -2.87 7.88
CA HIS A 46 -6.74 -4.16 8.49
C HIS A 46 -7.98 -5.03 8.80
N ASN A 47 -9.18 -4.47 8.73
CA ASN A 47 -10.43 -5.21 8.94
C ASN A 47 -10.89 -5.97 7.68
N TYR A 48 -10.22 -5.75 6.54
CA TYR A 48 -10.62 -6.32 5.26
C TYR A 48 -9.48 -7.10 4.61
N LEU A 49 -9.81 -8.29 4.11
CA LEU A 49 -8.89 -9.16 3.38
C LEU A 49 -8.35 -8.52 2.10
N LYS A 50 -9.21 -7.79 1.41
CA LYS A 50 -8.93 -7.05 0.20
C LYS A 50 -9.99 -6.00 0.02
N ASP A 51 -9.64 -4.90 -0.62
CA ASP A 51 -10.60 -3.85 -0.96
C ASP A 51 -10.11 -3.00 -2.13
N ILE A 52 -11.00 -2.15 -2.64
CA ILE A 52 -10.71 -1.12 -3.64
C ILE A 52 -11.19 0.22 -3.12
N ILE A 53 -10.30 1.20 -3.13
CA ILE A 53 -10.56 2.57 -2.68
C ILE A 53 -10.43 3.50 -3.87
N TYR A 54 -11.44 4.34 -4.03
CA TYR A 54 -11.50 5.39 -5.03
C TYR A 54 -11.34 6.74 -4.34
N PHE A 55 -10.44 7.58 -4.86
CA PHE A 55 -10.17 8.90 -4.30
C PHE A 55 -9.76 9.88 -5.39
N THR A 56 -9.75 11.17 -5.05
CA THR A 56 -9.27 12.22 -5.94
C THR A 56 -8.06 12.92 -5.34
N LEU A 57 -7.09 13.26 -6.19
CA LEU A 57 -5.96 14.10 -5.81
C LEU A 57 -5.99 15.40 -6.62
N PRO A 58 -5.46 16.50 -6.08
CA PRO A 58 -5.25 17.71 -6.87
C PRO A 58 -4.28 17.44 -8.03
N SER A 59 -4.59 17.94 -9.21
CA SER A 59 -3.69 17.84 -10.37
C SER A 59 -2.39 18.62 -10.14
N ILE A 60 -1.28 18.07 -10.63
CA ILE A 60 0.05 18.68 -10.55
C ILE A 60 0.23 19.69 -11.70
N GLU A 61 -0.29 19.38 -12.88
CA GLU A 61 -0.08 20.18 -14.11
C GLU A 61 -1.05 21.35 -14.24
N LYS A 62 -2.32 21.11 -13.91
CA LYS A 62 -3.41 22.08 -14.02
C LYS A 62 -3.97 22.38 -12.64
N ASP A 63 -3.96 23.65 -12.26
CA ASP A 63 -4.63 24.08 -11.04
C ASP A 63 -6.15 23.93 -11.18
N GLU A 64 -6.86 23.79 -10.07
CA GLU A 64 -8.33 23.54 -10.01
C GLU A 64 -8.83 22.24 -10.65
N HIS A 65 -7.94 21.39 -11.16
CA HIS A 65 -8.29 20.06 -11.67
C HIS A 65 -7.97 18.99 -10.63
N ALA A 66 -8.65 17.85 -10.76
CA ALA A 66 -8.36 16.66 -9.98
C ALA A 66 -7.96 15.50 -10.89
N VAL A 67 -7.15 14.59 -10.35
CA VAL A 67 -6.83 13.29 -10.94
C VAL A 67 -7.49 12.19 -10.11
N PHE A 68 -7.84 11.09 -10.75
CA PHE A 68 -8.57 10.01 -10.09
C PHE A 68 -7.66 8.85 -9.65
N GLY A 69 -7.57 8.61 -8.35
CA GLY A 69 -6.80 7.50 -7.79
C GLY A 69 -7.66 6.26 -7.55
N VAL A 70 -7.09 5.08 -7.86
CA VAL A 70 -7.69 3.78 -7.55
C VAL A 70 -6.69 2.91 -6.79
N ALA A 71 -6.81 2.88 -5.47
CA ALA A 71 -6.01 1.97 -4.66
C ALA A 71 -6.71 0.62 -4.56
N SER A 72 -5.97 -0.48 -4.72
CA SER A 72 -6.45 -1.79 -4.31
C SER A 72 -5.42 -2.40 -3.39
N TYR A 73 -5.89 -3.02 -2.32
CA TYR A 73 -5.02 -3.72 -1.39
C TYR A 73 -5.53 -5.14 -1.14
N ARG A 74 -4.61 -6.00 -0.73
CA ARG A 74 -4.89 -7.34 -0.23
C ARG A 74 -3.99 -7.59 0.96
N GLN A 75 -4.58 -7.99 2.08
CA GLN A 75 -3.82 -8.47 3.22
C GLN A 75 -3.05 -9.73 2.82
N ALA A 76 -1.73 -9.63 2.84
CA ALA A 76 -0.87 -10.80 2.86
C ALA A 76 -0.97 -11.39 4.26
N TYR A 77 -1.61 -12.55 4.38
CA TYR A 77 -1.43 -13.37 5.56
C TYR A 77 0.03 -13.82 5.62
N SER A 78 0.59 -13.86 6.81
CA SER A 78 1.81 -14.62 7.14
C SER A 78 1.54 -16.13 7.01
N THR A 79 1.03 -16.57 5.87
CA THR A 79 1.15 -17.95 5.44
C THR A 79 2.35 -17.99 4.51
N VAL A 80 3.53 -17.77 5.10
CA VAL A 80 4.72 -18.48 4.60
C VAL A 80 4.28 -19.94 4.60
N SER A 81 4.20 -20.54 3.41
CA SER A 81 3.70 -21.88 3.15
C SER A 81 3.81 -22.82 4.35
N LEU A 82 2.68 -23.13 5.01
CA LEU A 82 2.57 -24.20 6.01
C LEU A 82 2.86 -25.61 5.43
N TRP A 83 3.28 -25.70 4.16
CA TRP A 83 3.88 -26.89 3.58
C TRP A 83 5.33 -27.14 4.05
N ILE A 84 5.92 -26.22 4.83
CA ILE A 84 7.21 -26.42 5.51
C ILE A 84 7.00 -26.60 7.01
N LEU A 85 5.95 -27.32 7.42
CA LEU A 85 5.82 -27.78 8.81
C LEU A 85 6.63 -29.05 9.01
N SER A 86 7.89 -28.91 9.42
CA SER A 86 8.50 -29.88 10.32
C SER A 86 8.75 -29.20 11.66
N SER A 87 7.96 -29.58 12.67
CA SER A 87 8.15 -29.29 14.09
C SER A 87 7.59 -27.99 14.67
N LEU A 88 6.83 -28.16 15.77
CA LEU A 88 6.18 -27.15 16.62
C LEU A 88 7.12 -26.04 17.11
N VAL A 89 8.42 -26.33 17.17
CA VAL A 89 9.48 -25.40 17.56
C VAL A 89 9.69 -24.28 16.54
N ILE A 90 9.55 -24.58 15.24
CA ILE A 90 9.72 -23.59 14.16
C ILE A 90 8.60 -22.55 14.23
N TYR A 91 7.36 -22.97 14.50
CA TYR A 91 6.21 -22.08 14.61
C TYR A 91 6.34 -21.09 15.78
N ILE A 92 6.78 -21.56 16.94
CA ILE A 92 6.97 -20.70 18.12
C ILE A 92 8.12 -19.72 17.88
N LEU A 93 9.20 -20.15 17.20
CA LEU A 93 10.31 -19.26 16.84
C LEU A 93 9.91 -18.21 15.80
N THR A 94 9.18 -18.57 14.74
CA THR A 94 8.72 -17.60 13.73
C THR A 94 7.78 -16.57 14.33
N SER A 95 6.89 -16.99 15.23
CA SER A 95 5.96 -16.09 15.91
C SER A 95 6.66 -15.12 16.88
N ILE A 96 7.76 -15.54 17.51
CA ILE A 96 8.57 -14.68 18.39
C ILE A 96 9.43 -13.71 17.56
N ILE A 97 9.96 -14.16 16.42
CA ILE A 97 10.73 -13.33 15.49
C ILE A 97 9.85 -12.24 14.87
N ASP A 98 8.63 -12.55 14.44
CA ASP A 98 7.67 -11.56 13.92
C ASP A 98 7.29 -10.52 14.98
N HIS A 99 7.20 -10.93 16.25
CA HIS A 99 6.90 -10.03 17.36
C HIS A 99 8.08 -9.15 17.77
N LEU A 100 9.33 -9.64 17.61
CA LEU A 100 10.57 -8.92 17.90
C LEU A 100 11.04 -8.01 16.75
N LEU A 101 10.78 -8.38 15.50
CA LEU A 101 11.29 -7.65 14.32
C LEU A 101 10.26 -6.77 13.60
N GLY A 102 8.99 -6.84 13.99
CA GLY A 102 7.94 -5.97 13.44
C GLY A 102 7.63 -6.30 11.99
N GLY A 103 6.69 -7.23 11.78
CA GLY A 103 6.21 -7.62 10.46
C GLY A 103 5.87 -6.42 9.58
N SER A 104 6.50 -6.36 8.40
CA SER A 104 6.30 -5.30 7.41
C SER A 104 5.30 -5.79 6.35
N HIS A 105 4.14 -5.15 6.27
CA HIS A 105 3.11 -5.46 5.27
C HIS A 105 3.27 -4.51 4.07
N SER A 106 3.67 -5.04 2.92
CA SER A 106 3.76 -4.30 1.65
C SER A 106 2.46 -4.46 0.85
N THR A 107 1.93 -3.36 0.34
CA THR A 107 0.70 -3.27 -0.48
C THR A 107 1.01 -2.48 -1.75
N GLN A 108 0.61 -3.00 -2.91
CA GLN A 108 0.84 -2.34 -4.21
C GLN A 108 -0.38 -1.51 -4.63
N ILE A 109 -0.18 -0.25 -5.03
CA ILE A 109 -1.24 0.69 -5.42
C ILE A 109 -0.96 1.23 -6.85
N VAL A 110 -2.02 1.61 -7.58
CA VAL A 110 -1.96 2.05 -8.99
C VAL A 110 -2.73 3.36 -9.12
N ILE A 111 -2.16 4.42 -9.73
CA ILE A 111 -2.82 5.73 -9.87
C ILE A 111 -3.15 6.00 -11.34
N LEU A 112 -4.43 5.95 -11.66
CA LEU A 112 -4.92 6.16 -13.02
C LEU A 112 -5.17 7.67 -13.27
N SER A 113 -5.34 8.10 -14.53
CA SER A 113 -5.63 9.50 -14.88
C SER A 113 -7.11 9.82 -14.73
#